data_AF-A0A352YSN7-F1
#
_entry.id   AF-A0A352YSN7-F1
#
_cell.length_a   1.000
_cell.length_b   1.000
_cell.length_c   1.000
_cell.angle_alpha   90.00
_cell.angle_beta   90.00
_cell.angle_gamma   90.00
#
_symmetry.space_group_name_H-M   'P 1'
#
loop_
_entity.id
_entity.type
_entity.pdbx_description
1 polymer ?
#
loop_
_entity_poly.entity_id
_entity_poly.type
_entity_poly.pdbx_seq_one_letter_code
_entity_poly.pdbx_strand_id
1 'polypeptide(L)'
;MAYTKLNRRSFARKVAMAGIAAGMPVINSDGIRAALPSNDYLKISLNAYSFNDLLLARKMTIDDVLDFCARIGIEGVDLTGYYFPGYPEPPADDYIYHVKKKAFRLGLDLGCTGVRNDFTWADPEKRNLEKKLVKDWIVVAHKLGAPGLRIFAG
;
A
#
# COMPACT_ATOMS: atom_id res chain seq x y z
N MET A 1 21.72 6.63 -17.73
CA MET A 1 21.02 7.40 -16.67
C MET A 1 21.75 7.19 -15.35
N ALA A 2 22.47 8.20 -14.87
CA ALA A 2 23.25 8.10 -13.63
C ALA A 2 22.36 8.41 -12.43
N TYR A 3 22.22 7.46 -11.51
CA TYR A 3 21.47 7.60 -10.27
C TYR A 3 22.38 8.23 -9.21
N THR A 4 22.18 9.52 -8.90
CA THR A 4 23.00 10.20 -7.89
C THR A 4 22.52 9.82 -6.49
N LYS A 5 23.24 8.91 -5.82
CA LYS A 5 23.01 8.57 -4.41
C LYS A 5 23.23 9.82 -3.53
N LEU A 6 22.18 10.29 -2.87
CA LEU A 6 22.27 11.32 -1.83
C LEU A 6 23.03 10.76 -0.62
N ASN A 7 24.25 11.25 -0.41
CA ASN A 7 25.12 10.87 0.69
C ASN A 7 24.74 11.65 1.97
N ARG A 8 24.49 10.95 3.08
CA ARG A 8 24.10 11.55 4.39
C ARG A 8 25.09 12.64 4.87
N ARG A 9 26.35 12.57 4.46
CA ARG A 9 27.39 13.58 4.75
C ARG A 9 27.20 14.90 3.97
N SER A 10 26.61 14.86 2.77
CA SER A 10 26.32 16.08 2.01
C SER A 10 25.11 16.83 2.56
N PHE A 11 24.17 16.12 3.20
CA PHE A 11 23.02 16.73 3.89
C PHE A 11 23.46 17.56 5.10
N ALA A 12 24.30 17.00 5.99
CA ALA A 12 24.80 17.73 7.16
C ALA A 12 25.63 18.98 6.78
N ARG A 13 26.39 18.89 5.68
CA ARG A 13 27.15 20.03 5.14
C ARG A 13 26.25 21.13 4.57
N LYS A 14 25.08 20.80 4.03
CA LYS A 14 24.08 21.79 3.60
C LYS A 14 23.39 22.50 4.77
N VAL A 15 23.19 21.80 5.90
CA VAL A 15 22.63 22.40 7.12
C VAL A 15 23.61 23.38 7.77
N ALA A 16 24.92 23.11 7.75
CA ALA A 16 25.93 24.01 8.31
C ALA A 16 26.02 25.37 7.57
N MET A 17 25.71 25.42 6.27
CA MET A 17 25.68 26.67 5.50
C MET A 17 24.43 27.52 5.76
N ALA A 18 23.38 26.97 6.37
CA ALA A 18 22.19 27.74 6.72
C ALA A 18 22.41 28.65 7.94
N GLY A 19 23.40 28.36 8.79
CA GLY A 19 23.69 29.16 9.98
C GLY A 19 24.30 30.55 9.70
N ILE A 20 24.93 30.75 8.53
CA ILE A 20 25.55 32.03 8.15
C ILE A 20 24.52 33.01 7.56
N ALA A 21 23.36 32.52 7.09
CA ALA A 21 22.33 33.34 6.44
C ALA A 21 21.36 34.04 7.42
N ALA A 22 21.53 33.86 8.74
CA ALA A 22 20.63 34.41 9.76
C ALA A 22 20.75 35.93 9.99
N GLY A 23 21.66 36.63 9.28
CA GLY A 23 21.94 38.05 9.48
C GLY A 23 21.52 38.98 8.35
N MET A 24 20.88 38.49 7.27
CA MET A 24 20.42 39.35 6.17
C MET A 24 18.93 39.67 6.31
N PRO A 25 18.50 40.93 6.07
CA PRO A 25 17.08 41.26 6.03
C PRO A 25 16.42 40.50 4.89
N VAL A 26 15.39 39.71 5.21
CA VAL A 26 14.56 39.02 4.22
C VAL A 26 13.68 40.07 3.57
N ILE A 27 14.02 40.45 2.34
CA ILE A 27 13.14 41.25 1.49
C ILE A 27 12.05 40.29 1.00
N ASN A 28 10.86 40.36 1.59
CA ASN A 28 9.69 39.66 1.07
C ASN A 28 9.28 40.30 -0.26
N SER A 29 9.77 39.73 -1.36
CA SER A 29 9.07 39.86 -2.63
C SER A 29 7.90 38.88 -2.60
N ASP A 30 6.68 39.40 -2.41
CA ASP A 30 5.44 38.70 -2.79
C ASP A 30 5.36 38.61 -4.32
N GLY A 31 6.39 38.02 -4.92
CA GLY A 31 6.39 37.59 -6.30
C GLY A 31 5.41 36.44 -6.41
N ILE A 32 4.56 36.50 -7.44
CA ILE A 32 3.68 35.42 -7.89
C ILE A 32 4.46 34.12 -7.77
N ARG A 33 4.10 33.29 -6.78
CA ARG A 33 4.64 31.94 -6.67
C ARG A 33 4.15 31.22 -7.92
N ALA A 34 5.03 31.07 -8.91
CA ALA A 34 4.77 30.16 -10.01
C ALA A 34 4.35 28.83 -9.39
N ALA A 35 3.15 28.34 -9.75
CA ALA A 35 2.72 27.02 -9.35
C ALA A 35 3.85 26.07 -9.73
N LEU A 36 4.49 25.45 -8.73
CA LEU A 36 5.41 24.36 -9.00
C LEU A 36 4.63 23.34 -9.83
N PRO A 37 5.19 22.82 -10.92
CA PRO A 37 4.50 21.80 -11.70
C PRO A 37 4.06 20.71 -10.73
N SER A 38 2.74 20.54 -10.60
CA SER A 38 2.21 19.52 -9.72
C SER A 38 2.63 18.19 -10.32
N ASN A 39 3.27 17.36 -9.51
CA ASN A 39 3.68 16.01 -9.92
C ASN A 39 2.44 15.09 -9.83
N ASP A 40 1.30 15.58 -10.32
CA ASP A 40 0.00 14.91 -10.25
C ASP A 40 -0.05 13.87 -11.37
N TYR A 41 0.53 12.71 -11.10
CA TYR A 41 0.34 11.54 -11.93
C TYR A 41 -0.52 10.53 -11.18
N LEU A 42 -1.34 9.79 -11.93
CA LEU A 42 -2.09 8.67 -11.39
C LEU A 42 -1.10 7.56 -11.01
N LYS A 43 -1.02 7.24 -9.71
CA LYS A 43 -0.27 6.07 -9.25
C LYS A 43 -0.92 4.80 -9.78
N ILE A 44 -0.12 3.93 -10.38
CA ILE A 44 -0.58 2.63 -10.87
C ILE A 44 -0.38 1.58 -9.76
N SER A 45 -1.42 0.80 -9.50
CA SER A 45 -1.36 -0.37 -8.62
C SER A 45 -1.52 -1.68 -9.40
N LEU A 46 -0.94 -2.76 -8.87
CA LEU A 46 -1.13 -4.12 -9.35
C LEU A 46 -2.16 -4.84 -8.49
N ASN A 47 -3.14 -5.48 -9.12
CA ASN A 47 -4.01 -6.41 -8.42
C ASN A 47 -3.38 -7.81 -8.38
N ALA A 48 -3.24 -8.40 -7.19
CA ALA A 48 -2.64 -9.73 -7.04
C ALA A 48 -3.39 -10.84 -7.81
N TYR A 49 -4.64 -10.60 -8.24
CA TYR A 49 -5.36 -11.48 -9.18
C TYR A 49 -4.63 -11.72 -10.49
N SER A 50 -3.74 -10.82 -10.93
CA SER A 50 -2.85 -11.05 -12.06
C SER A 50 -1.91 -12.27 -11.87
N PHE A 51 -1.73 -12.73 -10.63
CA PHE A 51 -0.94 -13.92 -10.26
C PHE A 51 -1.79 -15.03 -9.63
N ASN A 52 -3.10 -15.03 -9.85
CA ASN A 52 -4.05 -15.93 -9.17
C ASN A 52 -3.58 -17.39 -9.16
N ASP A 53 -3.24 -17.94 -10.33
CA ASP A 53 -2.87 -19.35 -10.44
C ASP A 53 -1.59 -19.68 -9.67
N LEU A 54 -0.61 -18.77 -9.66
CA LEU A 54 0.64 -18.95 -8.94
C LEU A 54 0.45 -18.84 -7.42
N LEU A 55 -0.37 -17.89 -6.97
CA LEU A 55 -0.68 -17.68 -5.55
C LEU A 55 -1.52 -18.83 -5.00
N LEU A 56 -2.55 -19.27 -5.72
CA LEU A 56 -3.38 -20.41 -5.33
C LEU A 56 -2.59 -21.72 -5.34
N ALA A 57 -1.71 -21.91 -6.33
CA ALA A 57 -0.81 -23.07 -6.37
C ALA A 57 0.37 -22.96 -5.38
N ARG A 58 0.46 -21.88 -4.59
CA ARG A 58 1.57 -21.59 -3.65
C ARG A 58 2.96 -21.64 -4.30
N LYS A 59 3.02 -21.36 -5.60
CA LYS A 59 4.27 -21.16 -6.36
C LYS A 59 4.79 -19.74 -6.23
N MET A 60 3.96 -18.84 -5.71
CA MET A 60 4.27 -17.46 -5.41
C MET A 60 3.62 -17.10 -4.08
N THR A 61 4.27 -16.24 -3.31
CA THR A 61 3.77 -15.72 -2.03
C THR A 61 3.36 -14.25 -2.18
N ILE A 62 2.64 -13.71 -1.20
CA ILE A 62 2.37 -12.25 -1.12
C ILE A 62 3.70 -11.48 -1.15
N ASP A 63 4.69 -11.97 -0.41
CA ASP A 63 6.03 -11.40 -0.36
C ASP A 63 6.68 -11.29 -1.74
N ASP A 64 6.55 -12.33 -2.57
CA ASP A 64 7.05 -12.33 -3.95
C ASP A 64 6.31 -11.32 -4.85
N VAL A 65 5.01 -11.11 -4.62
CA VAL A 65 4.21 -10.11 -5.35
C VAL A 65 4.67 -8.70 -4.99
N LEU A 66 4.95 -8.43 -3.72
CA LEU A 66 5.51 -7.16 -3.28
C LEU A 66 6.88 -6.91 -3.92
N ASP A 67 7.76 -7.91 -3.87
CA ASP A 67 9.10 -7.81 -4.47
C ASP A 67 9.02 -7.63 -6.00
N PHE A 68 8.06 -8.28 -6.66
CA PHE A 68 7.77 -8.09 -8.08
C PHE A 68 7.39 -6.64 -8.39
N CYS A 69 6.40 -6.09 -7.68
CA CYS A 69 5.92 -4.71 -7.90
C CYS A 69 7.05 -3.70 -7.75
N ALA A 70 7.83 -3.80 -6.66
CA ALA A 70 8.96 -2.94 -6.40
C ALA A 70 10.04 -3.03 -7.51
N ARG A 71 10.32 -4.24 -8.00
CA ARG A 71 11.31 -4.47 -9.06
C ARG A 71 10.93 -3.85 -10.39
N ILE A 72 9.64 -3.82 -10.74
CA ILE A 72 9.16 -3.27 -12.02
C ILE A 72 8.73 -1.81 -11.94
N GLY A 73 8.78 -1.19 -10.75
CA GLY A 73 8.43 0.21 -10.54
C GLY A 73 6.93 0.48 -10.44
N ILE A 74 6.14 -0.52 -10.07
CA ILE A 74 4.74 -0.30 -9.69
C ILE A 74 4.71 0.20 -8.24
N GLU A 75 3.94 1.24 -7.97
CA GLU A 75 3.93 1.95 -6.69
C GLU A 75 2.86 1.46 -5.71
N GLY A 76 1.92 0.63 -6.16
CA GLY A 76 0.85 0.12 -5.31
C GLY A 76 0.47 -1.33 -5.58
N VAL A 77 -0.19 -1.96 -4.61
CA VAL A 77 -0.64 -3.35 -4.73
C VAL A 77 -1.93 -3.59 -3.96
N ASP A 78 -2.85 -4.32 -4.59
CA ASP A 78 -4.10 -4.78 -4.01
C ASP A 78 -4.00 -6.29 -3.71
N LEU A 79 -4.17 -6.66 -2.44
CA LEU A 79 -4.04 -8.04 -1.96
C LEU A 79 -5.40 -8.56 -1.50
N THR A 80 -6.00 -9.49 -2.23
CA THR A 80 -7.29 -10.11 -1.84
C THR A 80 -7.09 -11.16 -0.76
N GLY A 81 -8.07 -11.31 0.13
CA GLY A 81 -7.97 -12.11 1.34
C GLY A 81 -7.67 -13.59 1.14
N TYR A 82 -8.14 -14.19 0.05
CA TYR A 82 -7.87 -15.60 -0.25
C TYR A 82 -6.42 -15.92 -0.61
N TYR A 83 -5.53 -14.92 -0.65
CA TYR A 83 -4.08 -15.11 -0.74
C TYR A 83 -3.39 -15.11 0.63
N PHE A 84 -4.08 -14.73 1.70
CA PHE A 84 -3.55 -14.75 3.05
C PHE A 84 -3.71 -16.15 3.67
N PRO A 85 -2.80 -16.56 4.56
CA PRO A 85 -2.91 -17.83 5.25
C PRO A 85 -4.16 -17.87 6.13
N GLY A 86 -4.85 -19.02 6.14
CA GLY A 86 -6.03 -19.22 6.98
C GLY A 86 -7.33 -18.65 6.43
N TYR A 87 -7.36 -18.07 5.23
CA TYR A 87 -8.61 -17.61 4.63
C TYR A 87 -9.65 -18.75 4.57
N PRO A 88 -10.93 -18.52 4.95
CA PRO A 88 -11.59 -17.23 5.17
C PRO A 88 -11.31 -16.52 6.51
N GLU A 89 -10.74 -17.20 7.50
CA GLU A 89 -10.41 -16.62 8.79
C GLU A 89 -9.31 -15.54 8.65
N PRO A 90 -9.36 -14.48 9.48
CA PRO A 90 -8.25 -13.53 9.54
C PRO A 90 -6.93 -14.23 9.90
N PRO A 91 -5.83 -13.91 9.20
CA PRO A 91 -4.50 -14.37 9.61
C PRO A 91 -4.12 -13.74 10.96
N ALA A 92 -3.09 -14.28 11.58
CA ALA A 92 -2.52 -13.70 12.79
C ALA A 92 -1.96 -12.28 12.53
N ASP A 93 -2.01 -11.44 13.56
CA ASP A 93 -1.64 -10.02 13.46
C ASP A 93 -0.19 -9.80 13.06
N ASP A 94 0.71 -10.68 13.50
CA ASP A 94 2.13 -10.66 13.13
C ASP A 94 2.32 -10.82 11.61
N TYR A 95 1.56 -11.70 10.95
CA TYR A 95 1.56 -11.84 9.50
C TYR A 95 1.04 -10.58 8.80
N ILE A 96 -0.05 -10.00 9.30
CA ILE A 96 -0.63 -8.77 8.74
C ILE A 96 0.39 -7.62 8.82
N TYR A 97 1.02 -7.45 9.98
CA TYR A 97 2.02 -6.40 10.20
C TYR A 97 3.32 -6.67 9.45
N HIS A 98 3.69 -7.93 9.22
CA HIS A 98 4.79 -8.29 8.32
C HIS A 98 4.55 -7.78 6.90
N VAL A 99 3.38 -8.07 6.32
CA VAL A 99 3.01 -7.60 4.97
C VAL A 99 3.04 -6.08 4.89
N LYS A 100 2.41 -5.39 5.85
CA LYS A 100 2.43 -3.92 5.94
C LYS A 100 3.84 -3.35 6.01
N LYS A 101 4.68 -3.92 6.88
CA LYS A 101 6.07 -3.48 7.07
C LYS A 101 6.91 -3.72 5.83
N LYS A 102 6.72 -4.84 5.13
CA LYS A 102 7.42 -5.14 3.88
C LYS A 102 7.02 -4.16 2.77
N ALA A 103 5.72 -3.95 2.56
CA ALA A 103 5.22 -2.97 1.59
C ALA A 103 5.79 -1.56 1.85
N PHE A 104 5.74 -1.10 3.11
CA PHE A 104 6.33 0.18 3.50
C PHE A 104 7.83 0.27 3.19
N ARG A 105 8.61 -0.78 3.49
CA ARG A 105 10.06 -0.81 3.21
C ARG A 105 10.39 -0.80 1.72
N LEU A 106 9.50 -1.33 0.89
CA LEU A 106 9.62 -1.34 -0.56
C LEU A 106 9.09 -0.05 -1.21
N GLY A 107 8.49 0.87 -0.43
CA GLY A 107 7.86 2.08 -0.96
C GLY A 107 6.56 1.82 -1.70
N LEU A 108 5.88 0.71 -1.37
CA LEU A 108 4.60 0.33 -1.98
C LEU A 108 3.44 0.79 -1.11
N ASP A 109 2.46 1.43 -1.76
CA ASP A 109 1.16 1.71 -1.16
C ASP A 109 0.29 0.45 -1.22
N LEU A 110 -0.21 0.01 -0.07
CA LEU A 110 -1.26 -0.99 -0.03
C LEU A 110 -2.58 -0.31 -0.40
N GLY A 111 -3.10 -0.65 -1.58
CA GLY A 111 -4.41 -0.20 -2.03
C GLY A 111 -5.51 -0.96 -1.31
N CYS A 112 -6.54 -1.39 -2.01
CA CYS A 112 -7.65 -2.10 -1.37
C CYS A 112 -7.32 -3.57 -1.11
N THR A 113 -7.81 -4.11 0.01
CA THR A 113 -7.98 -5.56 0.16
C THR A 113 -9.40 -5.98 -0.24
N GLY A 114 -9.72 -7.25 -0.20
CA GLY A 114 -11.07 -7.71 -0.51
C GLY A 114 -11.35 -9.12 -0.05
N VAL A 115 -12.63 -9.47 -0.01
CA VAL A 115 -13.12 -10.82 0.28
C VAL A 115 -14.00 -11.30 -0.86
N ARG A 116 -14.19 -12.62 -0.94
CA ARG A 116 -15.17 -13.24 -1.84
C ARG A 116 -16.37 -13.68 -1.02
N ASN A 117 -17.27 -12.74 -0.76
CA ASN A 117 -18.56 -12.99 -0.11
C ASN A 117 -19.68 -13.15 -1.15
N ASP A 118 -20.84 -13.68 -0.74
CA ASP A 118 -22.06 -13.72 -1.55
C ASP A 118 -23.28 -13.32 -0.71
N PHE A 119 -23.95 -12.22 -1.07
CA PHE A 119 -25.15 -11.76 -0.34
C PHE A 119 -26.47 -12.27 -0.92
N THR A 120 -26.44 -13.07 -1.97
CA THR A 120 -27.63 -13.58 -2.67
C THR A 120 -28.17 -14.88 -2.10
N TRP A 121 -27.49 -15.49 -1.12
CA TRP A 121 -28.00 -16.67 -0.44
C TRP A 121 -29.43 -16.47 0.04
N ALA A 122 -30.35 -17.37 -0.33
CA ALA A 122 -31.71 -17.37 0.18
C ALA A 122 -31.76 -17.66 1.69
N ASP A 123 -30.83 -18.48 2.16
CA ASP A 123 -30.65 -18.86 3.57
C ASP A 123 -30.13 -17.67 4.41
N PRO A 124 -30.89 -17.21 5.44
CA PRO A 124 -30.48 -16.14 6.33
C PRO A 124 -29.17 -16.41 7.09
N GLU A 125 -28.91 -17.66 7.48
CA GLU A 125 -27.71 -18.01 8.23
C GLU A 125 -26.46 -17.92 7.36
N LYS A 126 -26.55 -18.36 6.10
CA LYS A 126 -25.47 -18.13 5.13
C LYS A 126 -25.19 -16.64 4.92
N ARG A 127 -26.23 -15.81 4.72
CA ARG A 127 -26.04 -14.35 4.64
C ARG A 127 -25.42 -13.77 5.92
N ASN A 128 -25.72 -14.32 7.09
CA ASN A 128 -25.11 -13.89 8.36
C ASN A 128 -23.61 -14.19 8.40
N LEU A 129 -23.19 -15.38 7.93
CA LEU A 129 -21.78 -15.75 7.83
C LEU A 129 -21.02 -14.83 6.85
N GLU A 130 -21.64 -14.46 5.73
CA GLU A 130 -21.06 -13.57 4.72
C GLU A 130 -20.85 -12.15 5.27
N LYS A 131 -21.83 -11.64 6.03
CA LYS A 131 -21.69 -10.37 6.78
C LYS A 131 -20.57 -10.45 7.82
N LYS A 132 -20.43 -11.59 8.49
CA LYS A 132 -19.35 -11.81 9.48
C LYS A 132 -17.98 -11.78 8.79
N LEU A 133 -17.82 -12.50 7.67
CA LEU A 133 -16.60 -12.49 6.86
C LEU A 133 -16.18 -11.05 6.50
N VAL A 134 -17.12 -10.25 5.97
CA VAL A 134 -16.85 -8.85 5.62
C VAL A 134 -16.40 -8.05 6.85
N LYS A 135 -17.10 -8.17 7.98
CA LYS A 135 -16.75 -7.44 9.21
C LYS A 135 -15.37 -7.81 9.75
N ASP A 136 -15.04 -9.09 9.75
CA ASP A 136 -13.73 -9.57 10.21
C ASP A 136 -12.62 -9.03 9.30
N TRP A 137 -12.86 -8.98 7.99
CA TRP A 137 -11.88 -8.48 7.03
C TRP A 137 -11.79 -6.95 6.94
N ILE A 138 -12.78 -6.20 7.44
CA ILE A 138 -12.63 -4.75 7.69
C ILE A 138 -11.51 -4.52 8.71
N VAL A 139 -11.43 -5.36 9.75
CA VAL A 139 -10.36 -5.28 10.76
C VAL A 139 -9.00 -5.61 10.14
N VAL A 140 -8.93 -6.62 9.26
CA VAL A 140 -7.70 -6.95 8.52
C VAL A 140 -7.26 -5.78 7.63
N ALA A 141 -8.18 -5.17 6.88
CA ALA A 141 -7.90 -4.01 6.03
C ALA A 141 -7.32 -2.85 6.84
N HIS A 142 -7.93 -2.54 7.99
CA HIS A 142 -7.43 -1.53 8.92
C HIS A 142 -6.01 -1.83 9.40
N LYS A 143 -5.74 -3.06 9.82
CA LYS A 143 -4.41 -3.48 10.30
C LYS A 143 -3.36 -3.38 9.18
N LEU A 144 -3.69 -3.82 7.96
CA LEU A 144 -2.85 -3.66 6.76
C LEU A 144 -2.55 -2.18 6.45
N GLY A 145 -3.46 -1.27 6.78
CA GLY A 145 -3.41 0.13 6.35
C GLY A 145 -3.97 0.34 4.95
N ALA A 146 -4.77 -0.60 4.44
CA ALA A 146 -5.52 -0.45 3.20
C ALA A 146 -6.65 0.58 3.41
N PRO A 147 -6.89 1.52 2.47
CA PRO A 147 -7.95 2.52 2.59
C PRO A 147 -9.36 1.94 2.45
N GLY A 148 -9.51 0.68 2.03
CA GLY A 148 -10.81 0.05 1.85
C GLY A 148 -10.77 -1.47 1.72
N LEU A 149 -11.96 -2.06 1.85
CA LEU A 149 -12.24 -3.47 1.61
C LEU A 149 -13.26 -3.58 0.47
N ARG A 150 -12.87 -4.22 -0.63
CA ARG A 150 -13.76 -4.53 -1.75
C ARG A 150 -14.53 -5.82 -1.47
N ILE A 151 -15.84 -5.76 -1.66
CA ILE A 151 -16.81 -6.84 -1.43
C ILE A 151 -17.59 -7.13 -2.72
N PHE A 152 -18.30 -8.24 -2.75
CA PHE A 152 -19.24 -8.59 -3.84
C PHE A 152 -20.67 -8.35 -3.37
N ALA A 153 -21.54 -7.91 -4.29
CA ALA A 153 -22.96 -7.69 -4.00
C ALA A 153 -23.79 -8.99 -4.04
N GLY A 154 -23.22 -10.08 -4.58
CA GLY A 154 -23.94 -11.27 -5.01
C GLY A 154 -23.31 -11.87 -6.24
#